data_AF-A0AAD8XHZ5-F1
#
_entry.id   AF-A0AAD8XHZ5-F1
#
_cell.length_a   1.000
_cell.length_b   1.000
_cell.length_c   1.000
_cell.angle_alpha   90.00
_cell.angle_beta   90.00
_cell.angle_gamma   90.00
#
_symmetry.space_group_name_H-M   'P 1'
#
loop_
_entity.id
_entity.type
_entity.pdbx_description
1 polymer ?
#
loop_
_entity_poly.entity_id
_entity_poly.type
_entity_poly.pdbx_seq_one_letter_code
_entity_poly.pdbx_strand_id
1 'polypeptide(L)'
;MATRRIVASEKTILEKDDVVGSSPAAGDKSNITPAVPMDVILKLLGFTLAMIVLPIGTYFATVDFLFKGNSTFAGALAAVMANVVLISYVIVAMKEDQSDQLEAKKQGKKDR
;
A
#
# COMPACT_ATOMS: atom_id res chain seq x y z
N MET A 1 -61.42 -26.95 42.17
CA MET A 1 -60.61 -27.63 41.14
C MET A 1 -59.55 -26.67 40.67
N ALA A 2 -58.28 -27.00 40.89
CA ALA A 2 -57.13 -26.17 40.56
C ALA A 2 -56.43 -26.76 39.32
N THR A 3 -56.37 -25.99 38.25
CA THR A 3 -55.50 -26.26 37.09
C THR A 3 -54.43 -25.19 37.09
N ARG A 4 -53.22 -25.51 37.58
CA ARG A 4 -52.03 -24.69 37.31
C ARG A 4 -51.34 -25.28 36.10
N ARG A 5 -51.59 -24.66 34.94
CA ARG A 5 -50.90 -24.95 33.69
C ARG A 5 -49.44 -24.52 33.83
N ILE A 6 -48.57 -25.41 33.39
CA ILE A 6 -47.11 -25.36 33.38
C ILE A 6 -46.61 -24.00 32.88
N VAL A 7 -45.61 -23.46 33.58
CA VAL A 7 -44.82 -22.28 33.21
C VAL A 7 -44.15 -22.56 31.87
N ALA A 8 -44.78 -22.07 30.80
CA ALA A 8 -44.18 -22.01 29.48
C ALA A 8 -42.99 -21.06 29.57
N SER A 9 -41.79 -21.62 29.40
CA SER A 9 -40.52 -20.93 29.25
C SER A 9 -40.45 -20.19 27.90
N GLU A 10 -41.49 -19.44 27.57
CA GLU A 10 -41.70 -18.74 26.30
C GLU A 10 -41.58 -17.22 26.46
N LYS A 11 -40.76 -16.74 27.40
CA LYS A 11 -40.19 -15.40 27.28
C LYS A 11 -39.04 -15.45 26.28
N THR A 12 -39.46 -15.47 25.02
CA THR A 12 -39.00 -14.51 24.01
C THR A 12 -37.51 -14.19 24.06
N ILE A 13 -36.79 -15.03 23.34
CA ILE A 13 -35.48 -14.85 22.70
C ILE A 13 -35.41 -13.60 21.78
N LEU A 14 -36.35 -12.67 21.91
CA LEU A 14 -36.56 -11.47 21.09
C LEU A 14 -36.08 -10.18 21.78
N GLU A 15 -35.57 -10.25 23.00
CA GLU A 15 -35.05 -9.08 23.75
C GLU A 15 -33.51 -8.96 23.68
N LYS A 16 -32.86 -9.68 22.76
CA LYS A 16 -31.39 -9.66 22.61
C LYS A 16 -30.90 -9.18 21.23
N ASP A 17 -31.68 -8.33 20.57
CA ASP A 17 -31.27 -7.67 19.32
C ASP A 17 -31.11 -6.14 19.39
N ASP A 18 -31.26 -5.51 20.56
CA ASP A 18 -31.01 -4.05 20.68
C ASP A 18 -29.55 -3.67 21.02
N VAL A 19 -28.61 -4.62 20.89
CA VAL A 19 -27.16 -4.31 20.91
C VAL A 19 -26.42 -4.84 19.68
N VAL A 20 -27.15 -5.26 18.65
CA VAL A 20 -26.55 -5.53 17.34
C VAL A 20 -26.37 -4.19 16.64
N GLY A 21 -25.14 -3.70 16.74
CA GLY A 21 -24.54 -2.78 15.79
C GLY A 21 -25.33 -1.50 15.60
N SER A 22 -24.92 -0.45 16.30
CA SER A 22 -25.10 0.94 15.84
C SER A 22 -24.79 1.00 14.35
N SER A 23 -25.82 0.85 13.52
CA SER A 23 -25.76 1.27 12.13
C SER A 23 -25.43 2.76 12.22
N PRO A 24 -24.38 3.24 11.54
CA PRO A 24 -24.09 4.66 11.54
C PRO A 24 -25.37 5.36 11.11
N ALA A 25 -25.81 6.35 11.89
CA ALA A 25 -26.94 7.17 11.51
C ALA A 25 -26.69 7.67 10.08
N ALA A 26 -27.74 7.78 9.25
CA ALA A 26 -27.66 8.12 7.82
C ALA A 26 -27.02 9.50 7.50
N GLY A 27 -26.30 10.12 8.45
CA GLY A 27 -25.48 11.32 8.31
C GLY A 27 -23.99 11.15 8.64
N ASP A 28 -23.52 9.95 9.01
CA ASP A 28 -22.09 9.67 9.18
C ASP A 28 -21.43 9.54 7.80
N LYS A 29 -20.96 10.67 7.30
CA LYS A 29 -20.22 10.76 6.04
C LYS A 29 -19.03 9.81 6.15
N SER A 30 -18.98 8.81 5.26
CA SER A 30 -17.84 7.91 5.13
C SER A 30 -16.57 8.74 5.05
N ASN A 31 -15.64 8.52 5.96
CA ASN A 31 -14.37 9.23 5.95
C ASN A 31 -13.61 8.83 4.68
N ILE A 32 -13.69 9.67 3.64
CA ILE A 32 -13.00 9.52 2.35
C ILE A 32 -11.59 10.10 2.36
N THR A 33 -11.09 10.52 3.53
CA THR A 33 -9.71 11.00 3.62
C THR A 33 -8.79 9.86 3.20
N PRO A 34 -7.82 10.09 2.29
CA PRO A 34 -6.93 9.04 1.82
C PRO A 34 -6.26 8.35 3.01
N ALA A 35 -6.51 7.05 3.17
CA ALA A 35 -5.94 6.25 4.26
C ALA A 35 -4.41 6.07 4.14
N VAL A 36 -3.85 6.41 2.98
CA VAL A 36 -2.41 6.34 2.68
C VAL A 36 -1.85 7.76 2.44
N PRO A 37 -0.72 8.13 3.05
CA PRO A 37 -0.10 9.43 2.83
C PRO A 37 0.24 9.67 1.35
N MET A 38 0.04 10.90 0.87
CA MET A 38 0.34 11.28 -0.53
C MET A 38 1.80 11.05 -0.92
N ASP A 39 2.73 11.17 0.03
CA ASP A 39 4.15 10.91 -0.17
C ASP A 39 4.41 9.44 -0.59
N VAL A 40 3.72 8.50 0.05
CA VAL A 40 3.81 7.07 -0.30
C VAL A 40 3.26 6.83 -1.70
N ILE A 41 2.15 7.48 -2.07
CA ILE A 41 1.57 7.35 -3.41
C ILE A 41 2.57 7.81 -4.48
N LEU A 42 3.22 8.95 -4.28
CA LEU A 42 4.22 9.47 -5.22
C LEU A 42 5.44 8.55 -5.33
N LYS A 43 5.91 7.97 -4.22
CA LYS A 43 7.01 7.00 -4.21
C LYS A 43 6.63 5.73 -5.01
N LEU A 44 5.46 5.16 -4.75
CA LEU A 44 4.98 3.97 -5.48
C LEU A 44 4.81 4.26 -6.99
N LEU A 45 4.27 5.42 -7.34
CA LEU A 45 4.11 5.81 -8.73
C LEU A 45 5.46 6.06 -9.42
N GLY A 46 6.40 6.71 -8.74
CA GLY A 46 7.76 6.94 -9.24
C GLY A 46 8.51 5.63 -9.50
N PHE A 47 8.41 4.67 -8.58
CA PHE A 47 9.09 3.37 -8.74
C PHE A 47 8.48 2.49 -9.82
N THR A 48 7.15 2.49 -9.94
CA THR A 48 6.48 1.74 -11.03
C THR A 48 6.86 2.31 -12.39
N LEU A 49 6.90 3.64 -12.54
CA LEU A 49 7.36 4.29 -13.75
C LEU A 49 8.85 3.97 -14.01
N ALA A 50 9.71 4.06 -13.00
CA ALA A 50 11.12 3.76 -13.11
C ALA A 50 11.38 2.33 -13.59
N MET A 51 10.66 1.34 -13.04
CA MET A 51 10.80 -0.07 -13.41
C MET A 51 10.45 -0.35 -14.88
N ILE A 52 9.58 0.46 -15.48
CA ILE A 52 9.19 0.33 -16.89
C ILE A 52 10.14 1.16 -17.77
N VAL A 53 10.36 2.43 -17.43
CA VAL A 53 11.06 3.39 -18.30
C VAL A 53 12.56 3.14 -18.34
N LEU A 54 13.21 2.77 -17.23
CA LEU A 54 14.67 2.58 -17.22
C LEU A 54 15.13 1.36 -18.04
N PRO A 55 14.57 0.15 -17.88
CA PRO A 55 15.00 -1.01 -18.66
C PRO A 55 14.64 -0.87 -20.15
N ILE A 56 13.43 -0.39 -20.44
CA ILE A 56 12.97 -0.19 -21.82
C ILE A 56 13.74 0.96 -22.49
N GLY A 57 13.92 2.07 -21.77
CA GLY A 57 14.71 3.21 -22.23
C GLY A 57 16.16 2.82 -22.49
N THR A 58 16.77 2.01 -21.63
CA THR A 58 18.12 1.46 -21.85
C THR A 58 18.17 0.65 -23.14
N TYR A 59 17.20 -0.24 -23.38
CA TYR A 59 17.18 -1.05 -24.60
C TYR A 59 17.17 -0.17 -25.86
N PHE A 60 16.24 0.77 -25.96
CA PHE A 60 16.13 1.64 -27.13
C PHE A 60 17.28 2.64 -27.24
N ALA A 61 17.82 3.13 -26.12
CA ALA A 61 19.02 3.97 -26.16
C ALA A 61 20.25 3.19 -26.63
N THR A 62 20.41 1.93 -26.21
CA THR A 62 21.63 1.16 -26.50
C THR A 62 21.61 0.46 -27.86
N VAL A 63 20.44 0.09 -28.39
CA VAL A 63 20.32 -0.54 -29.71
C VAL A 63 20.79 0.38 -30.84
N ASP A 64 20.46 1.66 -30.76
CA ASP A 64 20.79 2.65 -31.81
C ASP A 64 22.14 3.32 -31.59
N PHE A 65 22.51 3.67 -30.35
CA PHE A 65 23.76 4.39 -30.07
C PHE A 65 25.00 3.49 -29.95
N LEU A 66 24.85 2.26 -29.44
CA LEU A 66 26.00 1.43 -29.06
C LEU A 66 26.19 0.21 -29.95
N PHE A 67 25.09 -0.45 -30.34
CA PHE A 67 25.13 -1.75 -31.02
C PHE A 67 24.70 -1.73 -32.49
N LYS A 68 24.45 -0.54 -33.09
CA LYS A 68 24.13 -0.36 -34.52
C LYS A 68 23.05 -1.35 -35.02
N GLY A 69 22.01 -1.56 -34.23
CA GLY A 69 20.88 -2.44 -34.59
C GLY A 69 21.00 -3.90 -34.14
N ASN A 70 22.04 -4.32 -33.41
CA ASN A 70 22.08 -5.67 -32.84
C ASN A 70 21.23 -5.77 -31.56
N SER A 71 19.98 -6.18 -31.74
CA SER A 71 18.96 -6.30 -30.70
C SER A 71 19.31 -7.33 -29.61
N THR A 72 20.13 -8.35 -29.91
CA THR A 72 20.54 -9.36 -28.92
C THR A 72 21.46 -8.77 -27.86
N PHE A 73 22.46 -7.97 -28.25
CA PHE A 73 23.37 -7.33 -27.29
C PHE A 73 22.69 -6.20 -26.52
N ALA A 74 21.83 -5.42 -27.19
CA ALA A 74 21.02 -4.40 -26.54
C ALA A 74 20.04 -5.00 -25.52
N GLY A 75 19.40 -6.13 -25.86
CA GLY A 75 18.53 -6.87 -24.96
C GLY A 75 19.27 -7.45 -23.75
N ALA A 76 20.46 -8.02 -23.96
CA ALA A 76 21.30 -8.52 -22.87
C ALA A 76 21.72 -7.40 -21.91
N LEU A 77 22.11 -6.23 -22.45
CA LEU A 77 22.47 -5.07 -21.63
C LEU A 77 21.25 -4.51 -20.87
N ALA A 78 20.07 -4.50 -21.48
CA ALA A 78 18.84 -4.09 -20.82
C ALA A 78 18.47 -5.02 -19.65
N ALA A 79 18.67 -6.34 -19.80
CA ALA A 79 18.46 -7.30 -18.73
C ALA A 79 19.45 -7.09 -17.56
N VAL A 80 20.71 -6.76 -17.85
CA VAL A 80 21.68 -6.37 -16.81
C VAL A 80 21.24 -5.07 -16.12
N MET A 81 20.80 -4.07 -16.88
CA MET A 81 20.30 -2.82 -16.31
C MET A 81 19.04 -2.99 -15.45
N ALA A 82 18.16 -3.94 -15.77
CA ALA A 82 17.02 -4.26 -14.89
C ALA A 82 17.48 -4.70 -13.48
N ASN A 83 18.56 -5.49 -13.38
CA ASN A 83 19.14 -5.86 -12.08
C ASN A 83 19.77 -4.67 -11.37
N VAL A 84 20.41 -3.75 -12.11
CA VAL A 84 20.94 -2.50 -11.55
C VAL A 84 19.80 -1.64 -11.00
N VAL A 85 18.68 -1.53 -11.71
CA VAL A 85 17.48 -0.82 -11.25
C VAL A 85 16.97 -1.43 -9.94
N LEU A 86 16.90 -2.76 -9.84
CA LEU A 86 16.51 -3.45 -8.61
C LEU A 86 17.46 -3.12 -7.44
N ILE A 87 18.78 -3.17 -7.65
CA ILE A 87 19.75 -2.82 -6.60
C ILE A 87 19.59 -1.35 -6.19
N SER A 88 19.42 -0.44 -7.15
CA SER A 88 19.20 0.98 -6.86
C SER A 88 17.90 1.23 -6.10
N TYR A 89 16.83 0.48 -6.40
CA TYR A 89 15.58 0.49 -5.63
C TYR A 89 15.84 0.16 -4.16
N VAL A 90 16.59 -0.91 -3.90
CA VAL A 90 16.93 -1.33 -2.52
C VAL A 90 17.73 -0.24 -1.81
N ILE A 91 18.71 0.38 -2.48
CA ILE A 91 19.50 1.47 -1.90
C ILE A 91 18.63 2.68 -1.56
N VAL A 92 17.73 3.09 -2.46
CA VAL A 92 16.83 4.21 -2.22
C VAL A 92 15.89 3.88 -1.06
N ALA A 93 15.31 2.68 -1.03
CA ALA A 93 14.44 2.24 0.06
C ALA A 93 15.18 2.26 1.41
N MET A 94 16.44 1.82 1.47
CA MET A 94 17.24 1.89 2.70
C MET A 94 17.51 3.34 3.14
N LYS A 95 17.76 4.26 2.20
CA LYS A 95 18.00 5.68 2.51
C LYS A 95 16.72 6.38 2.98
N GLU A 96 15.59 6.06 2.37
CA GLU A 96 14.28 6.57 2.78
C GLU A 96 13.92 6.05 4.18
N ASP A 97 14.09 4.75 4.45
CA ASP A 97 13.86 4.16 5.77
C ASP A 97 14.70 4.84 6.87
N GLN A 98 15.98 5.12 6.60
CA GLN A 98 16.84 5.86 7.53
C GLN A 98 16.38 7.31 7.77
N SER A 99 15.86 7.97 6.74
CA SER A 99 15.39 9.36 6.83
C SER A 99 14.12 9.46 7.67
N ASP A 100 13.16 8.56 7.45
CA ASP A 100 11.91 8.49 8.21
C ASP A 100 12.20 8.19 9.70
N GLN A 101 13.15 7.30 9.99
CA GLN A 101 13.60 6.99 11.36
C GLN A 101 14.25 8.20 12.06
N LEU A 102 15.01 9.02 11.32
CA LEU A 102 15.65 10.23 11.85
C LEU A 102 14.62 11.34 12.13
N GLU A 103 13.60 11.48 11.29
CA GLU A 103 12.52 12.44 11.47
C GLU A 103 11.62 12.05 12.66
N ALA A 104 11.26 10.78 12.78
CA ALA A 104 10.52 10.26 13.95
C ALA A 104 11.29 10.53 15.26
N LYS A 105 12.61 10.32 15.26
CA LYS A 105 13.46 10.56 16.44
C LYS A 105 13.63 12.04 16.79
N LYS A 106 13.52 12.95 15.82
CA LYS A 106 13.54 14.41 16.05
C LYS A 106 12.20 14.93 16.58
N GLN A 107 11.08 14.41 16.09
CA GLN A 107 9.74 14.79 16.58
C GLN A 107 9.53 14.31 18.03
N GLY A 108 9.87 13.06 18.36
CA GLY A 108 9.73 12.54 19.73
C GLY A 108 10.65 13.18 20.79
N LYS A 109 11.66 13.95 20.38
CA LYS A 109 12.50 14.78 21.28
C LYS A 109 11.97 16.21 21.46
N LYS A 110 11.08 16.69 20.59
CA LYS A 110 10.47 18.02 20.70
C LYS A 110 9.22 18.02 21.58
N ASP A 111 8.55 16.88 21.70
CA ASP A 111 7.36 16.70 22.53
C ASP A 111 7.66 16.33 23.99
N ARG A 112 8.94 16.33 24.40
CA ARG A 112 9.40 15.97 25.75
C ARG A 112 10.23 17.09 26.36
#